data_AF-A0A228Q1E9-F1
#
_entry.id   AF-A0A228Q1E9-F1
#
_cell.length_a   1.000
_cell.length_b   1.000
_cell.length_c   1.000
_cell.angle_alpha   90.00
_cell.angle_beta   90.00
_cell.angle_gamma   90.00
#
_symmetry.space_group_name_H-M   'P 1'
#
loop_
_entity.id
_entity.type
_entity.pdbx_description
1 polymer ?
#
loop_
_entity_poly.entity_id
_entity_poly.type
_entity_poly.pdbx_seq_one_letter_code
_entity_poly.pdbx_strand_id
1 'polypeptide(L)'
;MRGRTKYVDLLYFLVVMQLVTRRQTREWLSPFQLVESLQAWLVIHRAKCEWRDRVWIGHASLQIAKSARPADSTAFAEPLANAEPAPTPASPDALGDRSSLRMKCVRYLREHV
;
A
#
# COMPACT_ATOMS: atom_id res chain seq x y z
N MET A 1 -3.38 25.85 3.23
CA MET A 1 -3.24 24.58 2.49
C MET A 1 -2.84 23.40 3.42
N ARG A 2 -3.62 23.10 4.48
CA ARG A 2 -3.21 22.14 5.54
C ARG A 2 -3.98 20.79 5.51
N GLY A 3 -4.93 20.63 4.60
CA GLY A 3 -5.83 19.47 4.57
C GLY A 3 -5.35 18.26 3.75
N ARG A 4 -4.31 18.36 2.92
CA ARG A 4 -4.06 17.37 1.83
C ARG A 4 -3.07 16.25 2.20
N THR A 5 -2.23 16.46 3.21
CA THR A 5 -1.37 15.41 3.78
C THR A 5 -2.12 14.46 4.71
N LYS A 6 -3.40 14.71 5.03
CA LYS A 6 -4.22 13.89 5.94
C LYS A 6 -4.40 12.44 5.48
N TYR A 7 -4.22 12.17 4.18
CA TYR A 7 -4.48 10.85 3.59
C TYR A 7 -3.22 10.09 3.20
N VAL A 8 -2.03 10.59 3.54
CA VAL A 8 -0.77 9.89 3.21
C VAL A 8 -0.77 8.49 3.82
N ASP A 9 -1.18 8.36 5.09
CA ASP A 9 -1.14 7.06 5.79
C ASP A 9 -2.22 6.09 5.29
N LEU A 10 -3.42 6.60 4.94
CA LEU A 10 -4.47 5.81 4.29
C LEU A 10 -4.02 5.34 2.90
N LEU A 11 -3.46 6.23 2.08
CA LEU A 11 -2.96 5.90 0.74
C LEU A 11 -1.83 4.86 0.84
N TYR A 12 -0.87 5.08 1.73
CA TYR A 12 0.22 4.14 1.98
C TYR A 12 -0.30 2.77 2.41
N PHE A 13 -1.25 2.73 3.35
CA PHE A 13 -1.90 1.49 3.78
C PHE A 13 -2.52 0.73 2.59
N LEU A 14 -3.29 1.42 1.75
CA LEU A 14 -3.93 0.78 0.59
C LEU A 14 -2.92 0.32 -0.46
N VAL A 15 -1.84 1.06 -0.69
CA VAL A 15 -0.73 0.62 -1.56
C VAL A 15 -0.10 -0.66 -1.02
N VAL A 16 0.14 -0.75 0.29
CA VAL A 16 0.66 -1.98 0.91
C VAL A 16 -0.32 -3.14 0.73
N MET A 17 -1.61 -2.93 0.96
CA MET A 17 -2.64 -3.97 0.74
C MET A 17 -2.64 -4.45 -0.72
N GLN A 18 -2.56 -3.53 -1.70
CA GLN A 18 -2.44 -3.89 -3.12
C GLN A 18 -1.22 -4.77 -3.39
N LEU A 19 -0.05 -4.43 -2.83
CA LEU A 19 1.19 -5.18 -3.00
C LEU A 19 1.13 -6.56 -2.34
N VAL A 20 0.56 -6.65 -1.13
CA VAL A 20 0.38 -7.92 -0.41
C VAL A 20 -0.56 -8.85 -1.17
N THR A 21 -1.74 -8.37 -1.58
CA THR A 21 -2.68 -9.15 -2.40
C THR A 21 -2.03 -9.59 -3.70
N ARG A 22 -1.25 -8.72 -4.36
CA ARG A 22 -0.51 -9.06 -5.58
C ARG A 22 0.53 -10.15 -5.38
N ARG A 23 1.20 -10.18 -4.23
CA ARG A 23 2.14 -11.25 -3.89
C ARG A 23 1.41 -12.57 -3.61
N GLN A 24 0.32 -12.54 -2.86
CA GLN A 24 -0.41 -13.74 -2.41
C GLN A 24 -1.24 -14.38 -3.53
N THR A 25 -1.98 -13.58 -4.28
CA THR A 25 -3.00 -14.06 -5.23
C THR A 25 -2.60 -13.88 -6.69
N ARG A 26 -1.52 -13.13 -6.96
CA ARG A 26 -1.17 -12.63 -8.30
C ARG A 26 -2.24 -11.73 -8.94
N GLU A 27 -3.25 -11.30 -8.18
CA GLU A 27 -4.27 -10.33 -8.57
C GLU A 27 -4.10 -9.02 -7.82
N TRP A 28 -4.75 -7.95 -8.28
CA TRP A 28 -4.86 -6.71 -7.51
C TRP A 28 -6.09 -6.80 -6.61
N LEU A 29 -6.20 -5.94 -5.60
CA LEU A 29 -7.42 -5.88 -4.77
C LEU A 29 -8.64 -5.71 -5.67
N SER A 30 -9.64 -6.55 -5.44
CA SER A 30 -10.95 -6.36 -6.07
C SER A 30 -11.58 -5.06 -5.58
N PRO A 31 -12.52 -4.45 -6.34
CA PRO A 31 -13.22 -3.26 -5.88
C PRO A 31 -13.87 -3.43 -4.49
N PHE A 32 -14.42 -4.61 -4.20
CA PHE A 32 -15.01 -4.93 -2.90
C PHE A 32 -13.95 -4.92 -1.79
N GLN A 33 -12.84 -5.64 -1.97
CA GLN A 33 -11.75 -5.68 -0.97
C GLN A 33 -11.12 -4.30 -0.75
N LEU A 34 -11.03 -3.48 -1.80
CA LEU A 34 -10.54 -2.11 -1.72
C LEU A 34 -11.45 -1.25 -0.85
N VAL A 35 -12.77 -1.30 -1.08
CA VAL A 35 -13.76 -0.57 -0.30
C VAL A 35 -13.77 -1.03 1.16
N GLU A 36 -13.73 -2.34 1.39
CA GLU A 36 -13.66 -2.92 2.74
C GLU A 36 -12.40 -2.50 3.49
N SER A 37 -11.22 -2.60 2.85
CA SER A 37 -9.94 -2.20 3.45
C SER A 37 -9.92 -0.71 3.78
N LEU A 38 -10.43 0.13 2.87
CA LEU A 38 -10.54 1.57 3.08
C LEU A 38 -11.46 1.88 4.26
N GLN A 39 -12.66 1.27 4.29
CA GLN A 39 -13.63 1.50 5.34
C GLN A 39 -13.13 1.01 6.70
N ALA A 40 -12.50 -0.17 6.75
CA ALA A 40 -11.89 -0.71 7.96
C ALA A 40 -10.82 0.25 8.51
N TRP A 41 -9.95 0.77 7.65
CA TRP A 41 -8.92 1.73 8.06
C TRP A 41 -9.54 3.01 8.65
N LEU A 42 -10.57 3.57 8.00
CA LEU A 42 -11.26 4.77 8.47
C LEU A 42 -11.93 4.55 9.83
N VAL A 43 -12.57 3.40 10.05
CA VAL A 43 -13.21 3.04 11.32
C VAL A 43 -12.17 2.93 12.43
N ILE A 44 -11.07 2.19 12.19
CA ILE A 44 -9.99 1.99 13.17
C ILE A 44 -9.33 3.31 13.55
N HIS A 45 -9.07 4.19 12.58
CA HIS A 45 -8.38 5.47 12.80
C HIS A 45 -9.34 6.62 13.13
N ARG A 46 -10.66 6.34 13.27
CA ARG A 46 -11.72 7.35 13.51
C ARG A 46 -11.64 8.54 12.55
N ALA A 47 -11.27 8.28 11.30
CA ALA A 47 -11.02 9.29 10.30
C ALA A 47 -12.24 9.51 9.39
N LYS A 48 -12.41 10.75 8.92
CA LYS A 48 -13.41 11.09 7.89
C LYS A 48 -12.75 11.25 6.53
N CYS A 49 -13.36 10.63 5.52
CA CYS A 49 -12.96 10.74 4.13
C CYS A 49 -14.21 10.93 3.28
N GLU A 50 -14.23 12.02 2.51
CA GLU A 50 -15.36 12.33 1.62
C GLU A 50 -15.41 11.33 0.48
N TRP A 51 -16.60 11.05 -0.04
CA TRP A 51 -16.80 9.99 -1.05
C TRP A 51 -15.89 10.19 -2.27
N ARG A 52 -15.70 11.43 -2.72
CA ARG A 52 -14.82 11.76 -3.86
C ARG A 52 -13.36 11.47 -3.54
N ASP A 53 -12.90 11.79 -2.34
CA ASP A 53 -11.54 11.50 -1.89
C ASP A 53 -11.31 9.99 -1.82
N ARG A 54 -12.32 9.20 -1.39
CA ARG A 54 -12.23 7.72 -1.35
C ARG A 54 -12.00 7.12 -2.73
N VAL A 55 -12.77 7.55 -3.73
CA VAL A 55 -12.63 7.09 -5.12
C VAL A 55 -11.24 7.44 -5.66
N TRP A 56 -10.81 8.68 -5.44
CA TRP A 56 -9.51 9.15 -5.89
C TRP A 56 -8.35 8.41 -5.21
N ILE A 57 -8.38 8.24 -3.89
CA ILE A 57 -7.39 7.49 -3.11
C ILE A 57 -7.33 6.03 -3.56
N GLY A 58 -8.49 5.40 -3.80
CA GLY A 58 -8.57 4.04 -4.29
C GLY A 58 -7.84 3.87 -5.62
N HIS A 59 -8.11 4.74 -6.59
CA HIS A 59 -7.42 4.75 -7.88
C HIS A 59 -5.90 5.02 -7.73
N ALA A 60 -5.55 6.04 -6.94
CA ALA A 60 -4.16 6.40 -6.66
C ALA A 60 -3.36 5.22 -6.08
N SER A 61 -3.95 4.47 -5.15
CA SER A 61 -3.30 3.33 -4.51
C SER A 61 -2.86 2.27 -5.52
N LEU A 62 -3.71 1.96 -6.50
CA LEU A 62 -3.42 0.98 -7.54
C LEU A 62 -2.32 1.49 -8.49
N GLN A 63 -2.37 2.77 -8.87
CA GLN A 63 -1.37 3.35 -9.77
C GLN A 63 0.02 3.40 -9.13
N ILE A 64 0.09 3.76 -7.84
CA ILE A 64 1.34 3.76 -7.09
C ILE A 64 1.84 2.32 -6.92
N ALA A 65 0.98 1.36 -6.58
CA ALA A 65 1.38 -0.03 -6.43
C ALA A 65 1.92 -0.63 -7.75
N LYS A 66 1.31 -0.30 -8.89
CA LYS A 66 1.79 -0.70 -10.22
C LYS A 66 3.14 -0.07 -10.58
N SER A 67 3.34 1.22 -10.28
CA SER A 67 4.59 1.93 -10.56
C SER A 67 5.73 1.61 -9.58
N ALA A 68 5.41 1.08 -8.40
CA ALA A 68 6.39 0.60 -7.43
C ALA A 68 7.11 -0.68 -7.89
N ARG A 69 6.70 -1.29 -9.01
CA ARG A 69 7.28 -2.54 -9.51
C ARG A 69 8.28 -2.29 -10.65
N PRO A 70 9.57 -2.52 -10.41
CA PRO A 70 10.48 -3.07 -11.43
C PRO A 70 11.08 -4.42 -10.99
N ALA A 71 11.25 -5.32 -11.97
CA ALA A 71 12.13 -6.50 -12.02
C ALA A 71 12.07 -7.66 -10.99
N ASP A 72 11.48 -7.55 -9.80
CA ASP A 72 11.55 -8.66 -8.81
C ASP A 72 10.45 -9.72 -8.98
N SER A 73 10.36 -10.30 -10.17
CA SER A 73 9.66 -11.57 -10.34
C SER A 73 10.53 -12.78 -9.98
N THR A 74 11.80 -12.57 -9.59
CA THR A 74 12.79 -13.63 -9.36
C THR A 74 13.37 -13.71 -7.95
N ALA A 75 13.26 -12.69 -7.10
CA ALA A 75 13.99 -12.67 -5.81
C ALA A 75 13.21 -13.13 -4.57
N PHE A 76 11.89 -13.35 -4.66
CA PHE A 76 11.06 -13.73 -3.49
C PHE A 76 10.21 -14.98 -3.72
N ALA A 77 10.69 -15.88 -4.58
CA ALA A 77 10.12 -17.21 -4.71
C ALA A 77 10.76 -18.17 -3.69
N GLU A 78 10.56 -17.91 -2.39
CA GLU A 78 10.67 -19.00 -1.41
C GLU A 78 9.25 -19.40 -0.98
N PRO A 79 8.82 -20.63 -1.30
CA PRO A 79 7.57 -21.17 -0.82
C PRO A 79 7.63 -21.28 0.70
N LEU A 80 6.67 -20.66 1.39
CA LEU A 80 6.38 -20.94 2.80
C LEU A 80 5.87 -22.39 2.93
N ALA A 81 6.79 -23.34 2.99
CA ALA A 81 6.51 -24.72 3.34
C ALA A 81 7.63 -25.25 4.25
N ASN A 82 7.34 -25.16 5.55
CA ASN A 82 7.88 -25.94 6.66
C ASN A 82 9.01 -25.33 7.53
N ALA A 83 8.74 -25.39 8.84
CA ALA A 83 9.60 -25.28 10.02
C ALA A 83 9.91 -23.87 10.59
N GLU A 84 9.71 -23.79 11.91
CA GLU A 84 9.72 -22.64 12.82
C GLU A 84 11.16 -22.22 13.26
N PRO A 85 11.34 -21.24 14.16
CA PRO A 85 11.56 -19.82 13.89
C PRO A 85 13.02 -19.39 14.08
N ALA A 86 13.52 -18.52 13.19
CA ALA A 86 14.68 -17.68 13.46
C ALA A 86 14.32 -16.23 13.10
N PRO A 87 14.55 -15.24 13.98
CA PRO A 87 14.30 -13.85 13.64
C PRO A 87 15.39 -13.42 12.65
N THR A 88 15.11 -13.55 11.36
CA THR A 88 15.92 -12.90 10.34
C THR A 88 15.86 -11.40 10.63
N PRO A 89 16.98 -10.73 10.93
CA PRO A 89 16.95 -9.29 11.13
C PRO A 89 16.42 -8.69 9.83
N ALA A 90 15.37 -7.87 9.93
CA ALA A 90 14.80 -7.16 8.80
C ALA A 90 15.95 -6.50 8.02
N SER A 91 16.19 -6.96 6.79
CA SER A 91 17.24 -6.41 5.94
C SER A 91 17.06 -4.88 5.89
N PRO A 92 18.14 -4.08 5.99
CA PRO A 92 18.11 -2.63 5.84
C PRO A 92 17.37 -2.18 4.57
N ASP A 93 17.38 -3.01 3.53
CA ASP A 93 16.73 -2.75 2.24
C ASP A 93 15.21 -2.67 2.37
N ALA A 94 14.59 -3.49 3.23
CA ALA A 94 13.14 -3.47 3.44
C ALA A 94 12.67 -2.16 4.11
N LEU A 95 13.51 -1.54 4.95
CA LEU A 95 13.23 -0.23 5.55
C LEU A 95 13.40 0.89 4.52
N GLY A 96 14.40 0.77 3.64
CA GLY A 96 14.60 1.62 2.47
C GLY A 96 13.40 1.60 1.52
N ASP A 97 12.87 0.41 1.22
CA ASP A 97 11.69 0.24 0.37
C ASP A 97 10.43 0.87 0.96
N ARG A 98 10.22 0.73 2.27
CA ARG A 98 9.07 1.34 2.98
C ARG A 98 9.14 2.86 2.99
N SER A 99 10.31 3.43 3.25
CA SER A 99 10.51 4.90 3.24
C SER A 99 10.38 5.48 1.84
N SER A 100 10.90 4.78 0.82
CA SER A 100 10.72 5.12 -0.60
C SER A 100 9.24 5.09 -1.02
N LEU A 101 8.49 4.05 -0.62
CA LEU A 101 7.06 3.92 -0.92
C LEU A 101 6.23 5.04 -0.28
N ARG A 102 6.50 5.37 0.99
CA ARG A 102 5.83 6.48 1.68
C ARG A 102 6.12 7.82 0.99
N MET A 103 7.37 8.03 0.56
CA MET A 103 7.73 9.25 -0.18
C MET A 103 7.03 9.34 -1.53
N LYS A 104 6.88 8.21 -2.26
CA LYS A 104 6.07 8.15 -3.49
C LYS A 104 4.62 8.55 -3.24
N CYS A 105 4.01 8.09 -2.15
CA CYS A 105 2.65 8.49 -1.76
C CYS A 105 2.54 10.00 -1.49
N VAL A 106 3.51 10.56 -0.75
CA VAL A 106 3.56 12.02 -0.48
C VAL A 106 3.71 12.82 -1.77
N ARG A 107 4.57 12.37 -2.70
CA ARG A 107 4.79 13.04 -3.98
C ARG A 107 3.53 13.02 -4.85
N TYR A 108 2.90 11.85 -4.99
CA TYR A 108 1.67 11.70 -5.78
C TYR A 108 0.55 12.64 -5.28
N LEU A 109 0.39 12.75 -3.96
CA LEU A 109 -0.56 13.67 -3.33
C LEU A 109 -0.25 15.15 -3.56
N ARG A 110 1.01 15.52 -3.83
CA ARG A 110 1.40 16.91 -4.15
C ARG A 110 1.21 17.24 -5.63
N GLU A 111 1.40 16.27 -6.52
CA GLU A 111 1.41 16.49 -7.97
C GLU A 111 0.00 16.45 -8.59
N HIS A 112 -0.91 15.66 -8.00
CA HIS A 112 -2.24 15.42 -8.57
C HIS A 112 -3.40 16.09 -7.82
N VAL A 113 -3.12 17.05 -6.91
CA VAL A 113 -4.12 17.77 -6.08
C VAL A 113 -3.80 19.26 -5.90
#